data_AF-X1PZX2-F1
#
_entry.id   AF-X1PZX2-F1
#
_cell.length_a   1.000
_cell.length_b   1.000
_cell.length_c   1.000
_cell.angle_alpha   90.00
_cell.angle_beta   90.00
_cell.angle_gamma   90.00
#
_symmetry.space_group_name_H-M   'P 1'
#
loop_
_entity.id
_entity.type
_entity.pdbx_description
1 polymer ?
#
loop_
_entity_poly.entity_id
_entity_poly.type
_entity_poly.pdbx_seq_one_letter_code
_entity_poly.pdbx_strand_id
1 'polypeptide(L)'
;EIGGQDSKYISLENGVVVDFEMNHACAAGTGSFLEEQAQRLDINIDKEFAELAFKSDAPIKLGERCTVFMESDLLSYQQQGAITEDLVAGLSYSIVANYLNRVVGRRRIGKHICFQGGTAFNHAVWAAFEKVTGKPIMVPDHHEVTGALGAASI
;
A
#
# COMPACT_ATOMS: atom_id res chain seq x y z
N GLU A 1 -0.70 0.08 -9.26
CA GLU A 1 -0.72 -1.34 -8.86
C GLU A 1 0.32 -1.57 -7.77
N ILE A 2 -0.06 -2.23 -6.67
CA ILE A 2 0.88 -2.71 -5.67
C ILE A 2 0.64 -4.22 -5.50
N GLY A 3 1.62 -5.01 -5.95
CA GLY A 3 1.62 -6.45 -5.82
C GLY A 3 2.36 -6.92 -4.58
N GLY A 4 2.59 -8.23 -4.50
CA GLY A 4 3.34 -8.83 -3.39
C GLY A 4 4.81 -8.41 -3.37
N GLN A 5 5.48 -8.39 -4.53
CA GLN A 5 6.94 -8.21 -4.62
C GLN A 5 7.36 -6.98 -5.41
N ASP A 6 6.45 -6.39 -6.19
CA ASP A 6 6.69 -5.20 -6.99
C ASP A 6 5.51 -4.24 -6.90
N SER A 7 5.75 -3.02 -7.38
CA SER A 7 4.71 -2.03 -7.55
C SER A 7 4.92 -1.25 -8.84
N LYS A 8 3.80 -0.86 -9.46
CA LYS A 8 3.76 -0.24 -10.79
C LYS A 8 2.90 1.01 -10.77
N TYR A 9 3.39 2.07 -11.38
CA TYR A 9 2.65 3.25 -11.77
C TYR A 9 2.36 3.18 -13.27
N ILE A 10 1.13 3.48 -13.66
CA ILE A 10 0.70 3.55 -15.06
C ILE A 10 -0.18 4.78 -15.21
N SER A 11 0.15 5.66 -16.14
CA SER A 11 -0.68 6.79 -16.54
C SER A 11 -1.35 6.49 -17.87
N LEU A 12 -2.67 6.72 -17.92
CA LEU A 12 -3.48 6.55 -19.13
C LEU A 12 -4.02 7.89 -19.61
N GLU A 13 -3.96 8.13 -20.92
CA GLU A 13 -4.70 9.19 -21.59
C GLU A 13 -5.42 8.62 -22.80
N ASN A 14 -6.73 8.85 -22.90
CA ASN A 14 -7.59 8.33 -23.96
C ASN A 14 -7.47 6.81 -24.19
N GLY A 15 -7.31 6.05 -23.10
CA GLY A 15 -7.17 4.59 -23.14
C GLY A 15 -5.77 4.08 -23.51
N VAL A 16 -4.79 4.98 -23.70
CA VAL A 16 -3.41 4.63 -24.08
C VAL A 16 -2.46 4.94 -22.93
N VAL A 17 -1.47 4.07 -22.71
CA VAL A 17 -0.39 4.29 -21.74
C VAL A 17 0.51 5.42 -22.22
N VAL A 18 0.64 6.47 -21.40
CA VAL A 18 1.49 7.64 -21.70
C VAL A 18 2.72 7.75 -20.80
N ASP A 19 2.70 7.10 -19.65
CA ASP A 19 3.83 7.04 -18.71
C ASP A 19 3.71 5.77 -17.86
N PHE A 20 4.84 5.20 -17.47
CA PHE A 20 4.90 4.04 -16.60
C PHE A 20 6.19 4.04 -15.77
N GLU A 21 6.11 3.44 -14.58
CA GLU A 21 7.28 3.15 -13.74
C GLU A 21 7.03 1.88 -12.95
N MET A 22 8.08 1.12 -12.70
CA MET A 22 8.00 -0.12 -11.95
C MET A 22 9.18 -0.26 -11.01
N ASN A 23 8.89 -0.57 -9.75
CA ASN A 23 9.89 -0.85 -8.75
C ASN A 23 9.93 -2.34 -8.42
N HIS A 24 11.04 -2.99 -8.75
CA HIS A 24 11.35 -4.37 -8.39
C HIS A 24 12.39 -4.51 -7.26
N ALA A 25 13.10 -3.43 -6.94
CA ALA A 25 14.29 -3.51 -6.10
C ALA A 25 13.97 -3.36 -4.61
N CYS A 26 12.79 -2.83 -4.26
CA CYS A 26 12.47 -2.50 -2.88
C CYS A 26 11.12 -3.08 -2.46
N ALA A 27 11.13 -3.86 -1.38
CA ALA A 27 9.94 -4.31 -0.69
C ALA A 27 9.21 -3.19 0.07
N ALA A 28 9.86 -2.03 0.27
CA ALA A 28 9.21 -0.89 0.89
C ALA A 28 8.15 -0.34 -0.06
N GLY A 29 6.88 -0.60 0.28
CA GLY A 29 5.74 -0.26 -0.58
C GLY A 29 5.12 -1.46 -1.31
N THR A 30 5.38 -2.71 -0.91
CA THR A 30 4.77 -3.92 -1.49
C THR A 30 3.95 -4.71 -0.45
N GLY A 31 3.10 -5.62 -0.93
CA GLY A 31 2.26 -6.47 -0.08
C GLY A 31 3.06 -7.42 0.84
N SER A 32 4.21 -7.93 0.38
CA SER A 32 5.04 -8.83 1.19
C SER A 32 5.56 -8.17 2.47
N PHE A 33 5.82 -6.86 2.44
CA PHE A 33 6.19 -6.14 3.65
C PHE A 33 5.04 -6.11 4.66
N LEU A 34 3.80 -5.87 4.22
CA LEU A 34 2.65 -5.91 5.13
C LEU A 34 2.43 -7.31 5.71
N GLU A 35 2.58 -8.35 4.89
CA GLU A 35 2.42 -9.74 5.31
C GLU A 35 3.46 -10.12 6.37
N GLU A 36 4.72 -9.75 6.16
CA GLU A 36 5.79 -9.96 7.14
C GLU A 36 5.50 -9.23 8.46
N GLN A 37 5.05 -7.98 8.41
CA GLN A 37 4.76 -7.24 9.65
C GLN A 37 3.50 -7.75 10.36
N ALA A 38 2.48 -8.17 9.61
CA ALA A 38 1.29 -8.79 10.18
C ALA A 38 1.65 -10.08 10.93
N GLN A 39 2.47 -10.94 10.32
CA GLN A 39 2.95 -12.18 10.94
C GLN A 39 3.73 -11.90 12.24
N ARG A 40 4.59 -10.88 12.26
CA ARG A 40 5.37 -10.52 13.45
C ARG A 40 4.53 -9.97 14.59
N LEU A 41 3.44 -9.27 14.26
CA LEU A 41 2.48 -8.77 15.22
C LEU A 41 1.45 -9.84 15.63
N ASP A 42 1.55 -11.06 15.10
CA ASP A 42 0.61 -12.18 15.30
C ASP A 42 -0.82 -11.84 14.85
N ILE A 43 -0.94 -11.22 13.68
CA ILE A 43 -2.20 -10.74 13.09
C ILE A 43 -2.43 -11.44 11.75
N ASN A 44 -3.67 -11.86 11.49
CA ASN A 44 -4.07 -12.30 10.18
C ASN A 44 -4.24 -11.11 9.22
N ILE A 45 -3.43 -11.04 8.16
CA ILE A 45 -3.45 -9.91 7.22
C ILE A 45 -4.80 -9.74 6.51
N ASP A 46 -5.48 -10.83 6.19
CA ASP A 46 -6.74 -10.81 5.42
C ASP A 46 -7.95 -10.48 6.29
N LYS A 47 -7.93 -10.91 7.56
CA LYS A 47 -9.10 -10.85 8.46
C LYS A 47 -9.03 -9.73 9.48
N GLU A 48 -7.85 -9.40 9.98
CA GLU A 48 -7.70 -8.57 11.18
C GLU A 48 -7.00 -7.25 10.89
N PHE A 49 -6.06 -7.21 9.94
CA PHE A 49 -5.22 -6.04 9.70
C PHE A 49 -6.03 -4.77 9.43
N ALA A 50 -6.96 -4.82 8.48
CA ALA A 50 -7.74 -3.63 8.13
C ALA A 50 -8.66 -3.20 9.28
N GLU A 51 -9.27 -4.16 9.98
CA GLU A 51 -10.14 -3.88 11.12
C GLU A 51 -9.39 -3.21 12.27
N LEU A 52 -8.17 -3.67 12.57
CA LEU A 52 -7.29 -3.07 13.58
C LEU A 52 -6.83 -1.67 13.15
N ALA A 53 -6.43 -1.50 11.89
CA ALA A 53 -6.03 -0.19 11.37
C ALA A 53 -7.15 0.85 11.51
N PHE A 54 -8.41 0.46 11.29
CA PHE A 54 -9.55 1.38 11.40
C PHE A 54 -9.95 1.73 12.84
N LYS A 55 -9.45 0.99 13.84
CA LYS A 55 -9.63 1.33 15.25
C LYS A 55 -8.57 2.31 15.77
N SER A 56 -7.57 2.64 14.97
CA SER A 56 -6.52 3.59 15.34
C SER A 56 -7.05 5.02 15.37
N ASP A 57 -6.84 5.69 16.51
CA ASP A 57 -7.06 7.13 16.65
C ASP A 57 -5.79 7.94 16.34
N ALA A 58 -4.60 7.32 16.48
CA ALA A 58 -3.32 7.99 16.33
C ALA A 58 -2.28 7.13 15.59
N PRO A 59 -2.43 6.94 14.25
CA PRO A 59 -1.52 6.12 13.46
C PRO A 59 -0.05 6.51 13.62
N ILE A 60 0.83 5.52 13.81
CA ILE A 60 2.26 5.78 13.98
C ILE A 60 2.89 6.29 12.68
N LYS A 61 3.73 7.32 12.81
CA LYS A 61 4.47 7.90 11.69
C LYS A 61 5.78 7.14 11.45
N LEU A 62 5.72 6.11 10.61
CA LEU A 62 6.90 5.36 10.16
C LEU A 62 7.69 6.10 9.05
N GLY A 63 7.02 6.99 8.31
CA GLY A 63 7.62 7.78 7.23
C GLY A 63 7.98 6.95 5.99
N GLU A 64 8.86 7.50 5.16
CA GLU A 64 9.30 6.92 3.88
C GLU A 64 10.70 6.33 4.02
N ARG A 65 10.80 5.06 4.40
CA ARG A 65 12.08 4.41 4.74
C ARG A 65 12.17 2.98 4.22
N CYS A 66 13.38 2.44 4.23
CA CYS A 66 13.61 1.02 3.94
C CYS A 66 12.88 0.15 4.97
N THR A 67 12.38 -1.02 4.55
CA THR A 67 11.66 -1.98 5.40
C THR A 67 12.44 -2.33 6.67
N VAL A 68 13.75 -2.52 6.56
CA VAL A 68 14.66 -2.83 7.70
C VAL A 68 14.60 -1.76 8.79
N PHE A 69 14.55 -0.48 8.42
CA PHE A 69 14.46 0.61 9.38
C PHE A 69 13.05 0.75 9.94
N MET A 70 12.01 0.58 9.10
CA MET A 70 10.62 0.61 9.57
C MET A 70 10.34 -0.52 10.57
N GLU A 71 10.90 -1.71 10.34
CA GLU A 71 10.82 -2.84 11.26
C GLU A 71 11.45 -2.50 12.62
N SER A 72 12.64 -1.87 12.60
CA SER A 72 13.30 -1.40 13.82
C SER A 72 12.46 -0.35 14.56
N ASP A 73 11.86 0.58 13.82
CA ASP A 73 10.99 1.61 14.38
C ASP A 73 9.73 0.98 15.01
N LEU A 74 9.07 0.02 14.34
CA LEU A 74 7.91 -0.72 14.87
C LEU A 74 8.23 -1.42 16.19
N LEU A 75 9.35 -2.14 16.26
CA LEU A 75 9.80 -2.79 17.48
C LEU A 75 10.02 -1.77 18.61
N SER A 76 10.62 -0.62 18.28
CA SER A 76 10.84 0.45 19.25
C SER A 76 9.51 1.02 19.78
N TYR A 77 8.55 1.29 18.91
CA TYR A 77 7.23 1.77 19.31
C TYR A 77 6.46 0.74 20.14
N GLN A 78 6.53 -0.55 19.77
CA GLN A 78 5.91 -1.63 20.52
C GLN A 78 6.49 -1.71 21.95
N GLN A 79 7.81 -1.59 22.10
CA GLN A 79 8.47 -1.55 23.42
C GLN A 79 8.09 -0.32 24.25
N GLN A 80 7.74 0.78 23.58
CA GLN A 80 7.24 2.00 24.23
C GLN A 80 5.74 1.92 24.58
N GLY A 81 5.09 0.79 24.30
CA GLY A 81 3.68 0.56 24.64
C GLY A 81 2.70 1.05 23.57
N ALA A 82 3.15 1.24 22.33
CA ALA A 82 2.23 1.47 21.21
C ALA A 82 1.26 0.29 21.06
N ILE A 83 -0.02 0.62 20.88
CA ILE A 83 -1.05 -0.37 20.61
C ILE A 83 -0.98 -0.85 19.16
N THR A 84 -1.45 -2.06 18.92
CA THR A 84 -1.40 -2.73 17.62
C THR A 84 -2.13 -1.95 16.55
N GLU A 85 -3.28 -1.35 16.88
CA GLU A 85 -4.10 -0.54 15.99
C GLU A 85 -3.29 0.59 15.36
N ASP A 86 -2.53 1.33 16.16
CA ASP A 86 -1.71 2.47 15.72
C ASP A 86 -0.51 2.03 14.87
N LEU A 87 0.09 0.87 15.19
CA LEU A 87 1.19 0.28 14.42
C LEU A 87 0.70 -0.12 13.02
N VAL A 88 -0.42 -0.83 12.94
CA VAL A 88 -1.00 -1.37 11.70
C VAL A 88 -1.56 -0.24 10.82
N ALA A 89 -2.18 0.77 11.42
CA ALA A 89 -2.56 1.98 10.69
C ALA A 89 -1.32 2.70 10.13
N GLY A 90 -0.26 2.85 10.95
CA GLY A 90 1.02 3.43 10.52
C GLY A 90 1.66 2.69 9.33
N LEU A 91 1.59 1.35 9.34
CA LEU A 91 2.04 0.51 8.23
C LEU A 91 1.29 0.81 6.93
N SER A 92 -0.04 0.97 7.01
CA SER A 92 -0.86 1.32 5.84
C SER A 92 -0.42 2.63 5.21
N TYR A 93 -0.20 3.67 6.02
CA TYR A 93 0.33 4.96 5.55
C TYR A 93 1.75 4.83 4.98
N SER A 94 2.60 4.01 5.60
CA SER A 94 4.00 3.82 5.17
C SER A 94 4.11 3.19 3.78
N ILE A 95 3.24 2.23 3.44
CA ILE A 95 3.19 1.61 2.11
C ILE A 95 2.85 2.66 1.05
N VAL A 96 1.80 3.45 1.32
CA VAL A 96 1.34 4.50 0.41
C VAL A 96 2.41 5.55 0.22
N ALA A 97 3.02 6.04 1.31
CA ALA A 97 4.06 7.04 1.25
C ALA A 97 5.29 6.54 0.47
N ASN A 98 5.74 5.31 0.72
CA ASN A 98 6.84 4.71 -0.03
C ASN A 98 6.50 4.53 -1.52
N TYR A 99 5.29 4.07 -1.86
CA TYR A 99 4.86 3.94 -3.25
C TYR A 99 4.84 5.30 -3.96
N LEU A 100 4.24 6.31 -3.33
CA LEU A 100 4.16 7.66 -3.89
C LEU A 100 5.54 8.30 -4.05
N ASN A 101 6.45 8.10 -3.10
CA ASN A 101 7.80 8.66 -3.22
C ASN A 101 8.66 7.91 -4.25
N ARG A 102 8.72 6.58 -4.15
CA ARG A 102 9.72 5.77 -4.88
C ARG A 102 9.27 5.38 -6.28
N VAL A 103 7.97 5.20 -6.50
CA VAL A 103 7.44 4.72 -7.78
C VAL A 103 6.82 5.88 -8.55
N VAL A 104 5.91 6.62 -7.90
CA VAL A 104 5.28 7.77 -8.54
C VAL A 104 6.28 8.92 -8.65
N GLY A 105 6.99 9.25 -7.57
CA GLY A 105 7.99 10.32 -7.55
C GLY A 105 7.41 11.66 -7.99
N ARG A 106 7.98 12.25 -9.05
CA ARG A 106 7.52 13.53 -9.63
C ARG A 106 6.44 13.38 -10.70
N ARG A 107 5.98 12.15 -10.97
CA ARG A 107 4.98 11.88 -12.01
C ARG A 107 3.62 12.41 -11.62
N ARG A 108 2.79 12.63 -12.63
CA ARG A 108 1.46 13.21 -12.46
C ARG A 108 0.49 12.20 -11.84
N ILE A 109 -0.17 12.58 -10.76
CA ILE A 109 -1.31 11.82 -10.23
C ILE A 109 -2.59 12.40 -10.83
N GLY A 110 -3.29 11.59 -11.62
CA GLY A 110 -4.56 11.96 -12.27
C GLY A 110 -5.70 12.27 -11.28
N LYS A 111 -6.87 12.65 -11.81
CA LYS A 111 -8.09 12.84 -10.99
C LYS A 111 -8.74 11.52 -10.59
N HIS A 112 -8.67 10.53 -11.48
CA HIS A 112 -9.15 9.17 -11.23
C HIS A 112 -7.94 8.29 -10.96
N ILE A 113 -8.00 7.53 -9.87
CA ILE A 113 -6.94 6.60 -9.47
C ILE A 113 -7.57 5.22 -9.40
N CYS A 114 -7.00 4.27 -10.15
CA CYS A 114 -7.31 2.86 -10.05
C CYS A 114 -6.22 2.19 -9.20
N PHE A 115 -6.61 1.57 -8.10
CA PHE A 115 -5.71 0.77 -7.27
C PHE A 115 -6.01 -0.71 -7.48
N GLN A 116 -4.95 -1.48 -7.79
CA GLN A 116 -5.04 -2.90 -8.12
C GLN A 116 -3.81 -3.65 -7.60
N GLY A 117 -3.85 -4.98 -7.68
CA GLY A 117 -2.85 -5.89 -7.15
C GLY A 117 -3.28 -6.52 -5.81
N GLY A 118 -2.48 -7.45 -5.28
CA GLY A 118 -2.82 -8.18 -4.06
C GLY A 118 -2.95 -7.28 -2.82
N THR A 119 -2.19 -6.19 -2.73
CA THR A 119 -2.32 -5.23 -1.62
C THR A 119 -3.66 -4.51 -1.63
N ALA A 120 -4.38 -4.53 -2.76
CA ALA A 120 -5.73 -4.01 -2.81
C ALA A 120 -6.74 -4.88 -2.06
N PHE A 121 -6.43 -6.09 -1.55
CA PHE A 121 -7.34 -6.73 -0.58
C PHE A 121 -7.42 -5.98 0.76
N ASN A 122 -6.42 -5.16 1.08
CA ASN A 122 -6.34 -4.48 2.37
C ASN A 122 -6.98 -3.09 2.30
N HIS A 123 -8.22 -2.98 2.81
CA HIS A 123 -8.98 -1.73 2.79
C HIS A 123 -8.30 -0.58 3.56
N ALA A 124 -7.44 -0.86 4.54
CA ALA A 124 -6.72 0.19 5.25
C ALA A 124 -5.71 0.92 4.34
N VAL A 125 -5.14 0.21 3.36
CA VAL A 125 -4.26 0.81 2.34
C VAL A 125 -5.07 1.71 1.40
N TRP A 126 -6.32 1.37 1.10
CA TRP A 126 -7.20 2.22 0.27
C TRP A 126 -7.48 3.53 0.98
N ALA A 127 -7.90 3.45 2.24
CA ALA A 127 -8.17 4.60 3.08
C ALA A 127 -6.91 5.48 3.24
N ALA A 128 -5.74 4.86 3.42
CA ALA A 128 -4.47 5.58 3.46
C ALA A 128 -4.18 6.31 2.14
N PHE A 129 -4.41 5.68 0.98
CA PHE A 129 -4.28 6.34 -0.32
C PHE A 129 -5.23 7.53 -0.45
N GLU A 130 -6.50 7.38 -0.08
CA GLU A 130 -7.49 8.47 -0.12
C GLU A 130 -7.08 9.63 0.79
N LYS A 131 -6.63 9.32 2.01
CA LYS A 131 -6.16 10.32 2.97
C LYS A 131 -4.92 11.07 2.50
N VAL A 132 -3.93 10.36 1.94
CA VAL A 132 -2.66 10.97 1.50
C VAL A 132 -2.84 11.75 0.19
N THR A 133 -3.63 11.23 -0.76
CA THR A 133 -3.81 11.87 -2.07
C THR A 133 -4.93 12.90 -2.10
N GLY A 134 -5.85 12.85 -1.14
CA GLY A 134 -7.07 13.68 -1.12
C GLY A 134 -8.03 13.38 -2.27
N LYS A 135 -7.93 12.17 -2.86
CA LYS A 135 -8.68 11.76 -4.06
C LYS A 135 -9.35 10.41 -3.81
N PRO A 136 -10.54 10.17 -4.40
CA PRO A 136 -11.19 8.87 -4.31
C PRO A 136 -10.34 7.81 -5.02
N ILE A 137 -10.28 6.62 -4.43
CA ILE A 137 -9.62 5.47 -5.01
C ILE A 137 -10.67 4.50 -5.53
N MET A 138 -10.57 4.13 -6.80
CA MET A 138 -11.38 3.06 -7.38
C MET A 138 -10.59 1.76 -7.30
N VAL A 139 -11.22 0.70 -6.77
CA VAL A 139 -10.67 -0.66 -6.78
C VAL A 139 -11.61 -1.56 -7.57
N PRO A 140 -11.13 -2.22 -8.64
CA PRO A 140 -11.94 -3.17 -9.41
C PRO A 140 -12.30 -4.43 -8.60
N ASP A 141 -13.45 -5.05 -8.88
CA ASP A 141 -13.91 -6.29 -8.18
C ASP A 141 -12.89 -7.44 -8.23
N HIS A 142 -12.14 -7.56 -9.33
CA HIS A 142 -11.14 -8.59 -9.57
C HIS A 142 -9.73 -7.98 -9.65
N HIS A 143 -9.42 -7.08 -8.72
CA HIS A 143 -8.18 -6.29 -8.67
C HIS A 143 -6.88 -7.14 -8.66
N GLU A 144 -6.97 -8.41 -8.30
CA GLU A 144 -5.90 -9.41 -8.27
C GLU A 144 -5.61 -10.05 -9.63
N VAL A 145 -6.55 -9.98 -10.58
CA VAL A 145 -6.43 -10.61 -11.91
C VAL A 145 -6.78 -9.67 -13.06
N THR A 146 -6.83 -8.35 -12.85
CA THR A 146 -7.13 -7.36 -13.91
C THR A 146 -6.22 -7.51 -15.14
N GLY A 147 -4.94 -7.85 -14.95
CA GLY A 147 -4.02 -8.14 -16.04
C GLY A 147 -4.43 -9.35 -16.88
N ALA A 148 -4.93 -10.42 -16.25
CA ALA A 148 -5.42 -11.61 -16.94
C ALA A 148 -6.74 -11.32 -17.67
N LEU A 149 -7.64 -10.54 -17.06
CA LEU A 149 -8.88 -10.08 -17.71
C LEU A 149 -8.57 -9.23 -18.96
N GLY A 150 -7.59 -8.34 -18.85
CA GLY A 150 -7.09 -7.56 -19.97
C GLY A 150 -6.55 -8.44 -21.10
N ALA A 151 -5.72 -9.44 -20.77
CA ALA A 151 -5.17 -10.38 -21.74
C ALA A 151 -6.25 -11.22 -22.46
N ALA A 152 -7.31 -11.62 -21.74
CA ALA A 152 -8.42 -12.37 -22.31
C ALA A 152 -9.36 -11.54 -23.21
N SER A 153 -9.25 -10.21 -23.13
CA SER A 153 -10.07 -9.26 -23.90
C SER A 153 -9.42 -8.81 -25.22
N ILE A 154 -8.21 -9.29 -25.51
CA ILE A 154 -7.43 -9.04 -26.73
C ILE A 154 -7.71 -10.15 -27.74
#